data_AF-A0A3M0YSE6-F1
#
_entry.id   AF-A0A3M0YSE6-F1
#
_cell.length_a   1.000
_cell.length_b   1.000
_cell.length_c   1.000
_cell.angle_alpha   90.00
_cell.angle_beta   90.00
_cell.angle_gamma   90.00
#
_symmetry.space_group_name_H-M   'P 1'
#
loop_
_entity.id
_entity.type
_entity.pdbx_description
1 polymer ?
#
loop_
_entity_poly.entity_id
_entity_poly.type
_entity_poly.pdbx_seq_one_letter_code
_entity_poly.pdbx_strand_id
1 'polypeptide(L)'
;ALRAYEQGLLRNADAETMQRLLTRMDDLQAWDAEARMKEVLFRLKITDLTQPLSTLSGGQLKRLALARLLIEEPDLLILDEPTNHLDLDMIEWLEEYLARPNLTIFMVTHDRYFLERVCDTIVELDRGRLYKYSGNYSDFLEKKATRHETESAELEKARKLLQRELQWIRRMPKARGTKAKARVDAFYELKEKASQKIEQSEIRIDVKGSRLGGKILECHYISKAYGHLKIVDTFAYKFRKGEKVGIVGPNGVGKSTFLRLLTGIEKPDSGKIVVGTTVQFGYFKQEGIQLAEDKRVIDVVTDIAEYIPLEKGQKLTAAQLLERFLFDRKQQQVYVSQLSGGEKRRLHLLTVLMRNPNFLILDEPTNDLDILTLNVLEEWLAAFPGCVIIVSHDRYFMDKLVDHLFIFEGQGRIRDFNGTYTEYRNQQRAALESQRAQSRAEPAASAKNREAQKEKRAHGGLTYEERKAMNRLEKAIKKLEQRKA
;
A
#
# COMPACT_ATOMS: atom_id res chain seq x y z
N ALA A 1 1.91 -17.23 -32.15
CA ALA A 1 3.05 -16.97 -33.06
C ALA A 1 4.37 -17.22 -32.33
N LEU A 2 4.65 -16.49 -31.24
CA LEU A 2 5.86 -16.64 -30.41
C LEU A 2 6.20 -18.09 -30.01
N ARG A 3 5.30 -18.81 -29.34
CA ARG A 3 5.54 -20.24 -28.99
C ARG A 3 5.85 -21.14 -30.19
N ALA A 4 5.28 -20.85 -31.36
CA ALA A 4 5.52 -21.63 -32.57
C ALA A 4 6.89 -21.30 -33.19
N TYR A 5 7.34 -20.06 -33.08
CA TYR A 5 8.67 -19.62 -33.45
C TYR A 5 9.75 -20.17 -32.51
N GLU A 6 9.56 -20.09 -31.20
CA GLU A 6 10.47 -20.69 -30.19
C GLU A 6 10.58 -22.21 -30.35
N GLN A 7 9.47 -22.90 -30.58
CA GLN A 7 9.48 -24.34 -30.88
C GLN A 7 10.13 -24.66 -32.22
N GLY A 8 9.98 -23.78 -33.23
CA GLY A 8 10.66 -23.91 -34.53
C GLY A 8 12.18 -23.78 -34.41
N LEU A 9 12.67 -22.85 -33.58
CA LEU A 9 14.07 -22.68 -33.22
C LEU A 9 14.62 -23.89 -32.45
N LEU A 10 13.89 -24.37 -31.43
CA LEU A 10 14.30 -25.53 -30.63
C LEU A 10 14.31 -26.84 -31.43
N ARG A 11 13.51 -26.94 -32.50
CA ARG A 11 13.40 -28.13 -33.36
C ARG A 11 14.17 -28.03 -34.68
N ASN A 12 14.96 -26.97 -34.90
CA ASN A 12 15.67 -26.71 -36.16
C ASN A 12 14.75 -26.82 -37.39
N ALA A 13 13.62 -26.10 -37.37
CA ALA A 13 12.65 -26.11 -38.48
C ALA A 13 13.25 -25.56 -39.78
N ASP A 14 12.75 -26.06 -40.92
CA ASP A 14 13.21 -25.68 -42.26
C ASP A 14 13.12 -24.17 -42.53
N ALA A 15 14.03 -23.65 -43.37
CA ALA A 15 14.16 -22.22 -43.67
C ALA A 15 12.84 -21.56 -44.13
N GLU A 16 12.04 -22.28 -44.90
CA GLU A 16 10.74 -21.78 -45.40
C GLU A 16 9.69 -21.66 -44.27
N THR A 17 9.72 -22.58 -43.31
CA THR A 17 8.86 -22.56 -42.12
C THR A 17 9.26 -21.43 -41.18
N MET A 18 10.57 -21.23 -40.98
CA MET A 18 11.10 -20.12 -40.20
C MET A 18 10.77 -18.76 -40.81
N GLN A 19 10.84 -18.63 -42.14
CA GLN A 19 10.49 -17.41 -42.85
C GLN A 19 9.00 -17.07 -42.72
N ARG A 20 8.10 -18.05 -42.87
CA ARG A 20 6.65 -17.85 -42.64
C ARG A 20 6.33 -17.46 -41.20
N LEU A 21 7.05 -18.04 -40.23
CA LEU A 21 6.90 -17.70 -38.81
C LEU A 21 7.40 -16.29 -38.51
N LEU A 22 8.52 -15.86 -39.11
CA LEU A 22 9.03 -14.49 -39.02
C LEU A 22 8.05 -13.47 -39.59
N THR A 23 7.55 -13.68 -40.82
CA THR A 23 6.56 -12.78 -41.42
C THR A 23 5.31 -12.67 -40.54
N ARG A 24 4.82 -13.80 -40.01
CA ARG A 24 3.68 -13.82 -39.09
C ARG A 24 3.97 -13.16 -37.74
N MET A 25 5.23 -13.10 -37.30
CA MET A 25 5.63 -12.36 -36.10
C MET A 25 5.66 -10.86 -36.36
N ASP A 26 6.19 -10.44 -37.51
CA ASP A 26 6.25 -9.02 -37.90
C ASP A 26 4.84 -8.46 -38.14
N ASP A 27 3.97 -9.20 -38.84
CA ASP A 27 2.57 -8.81 -39.09
C ASP A 27 1.77 -8.62 -37.80
N LEU A 28 2.12 -9.36 -36.75
CA LEU A 28 1.46 -9.30 -35.44
C LEU A 28 2.22 -8.44 -34.43
N GLN A 29 3.29 -7.74 -34.84
CA GLN A 29 4.20 -7.00 -33.95
C GLN A 29 4.60 -7.81 -32.69
N ALA A 30 4.78 -9.12 -32.88
CA ALA A 30 4.88 -10.07 -31.78
C ALA A 30 6.16 -9.84 -30.93
N TRP A 31 7.21 -9.24 -31.51
CA TRP A 31 8.44 -8.89 -30.81
C TRP A 31 8.24 -7.76 -29.78
N ASP A 32 7.48 -6.72 -30.15
CA ASP A 32 7.16 -5.62 -29.24
C ASP A 32 6.26 -6.10 -28.11
N ALA A 33 5.28 -6.96 -28.44
CA ALA A 33 4.42 -7.61 -27.46
C ALA A 33 5.21 -8.52 -26.49
N GLU A 34 6.22 -9.25 -26.97
CA GLU A 34 7.08 -10.09 -26.12
C GLU A 34 7.95 -9.26 -25.19
N ALA A 35 8.60 -8.21 -25.71
CA ALA A 35 9.42 -7.30 -24.91
C ALA A 35 8.59 -6.64 -23.82
N ARG A 36 7.39 -6.16 -24.16
CA ARG A 36 6.44 -5.58 -23.20
C ARG A 36 5.95 -6.60 -22.18
N MET A 37 5.60 -7.81 -22.61
CA MET A 37 5.21 -8.90 -21.72
C MET A 37 6.31 -9.18 -20.70
N LYS A 38 7.57 -9.30 -21.16
CA LYS A 38 8.71 -9.49 -20.26
C LYS A 38 8.91 -8.31 -19.31
N GLU A 39 8.73 -7.08 -19.77
CA GLU A 39 8.81 -5.88 -18.93
C GLU A 39 7.74 -5.88 -17.83
N VAL A 40 6.47 -6.07 -18.19
CA VAL A 40 5.33 -6.08 -17.25
C VAL A 40 5.48 -7.21 -16.23
N LEU A 41 5.84 -8.42 -16.69
CA LEU A 41 6.06 -9.56 -15.80
C LEU A 41 7.25 -9.34 -14.86
N PHE A 42 8.34 -8.75 -15.36
CA PHE A 42 9.51 -8.40 -14.54
C PHE A 42 9.16 -7.36 -13.47
N ARG A 43 8.41 -6.31 -13.83
CA ARG A 43 7.95 -5.26 -12.90
C ARG A 43 7.03 -5.81 -11.81
N LEU A 44 6.16 -6.76 -12.15
CA LEU A 44 5.28 -7.45 -11.19
C LEU A 44 5.97 -8.60 -10.43
N LYS A 45 7.28 -8.79 -10.64
CA LYS A 45 8.12 -9.82 -10.03
C LYS A 45 7.58 -11.24 -10.26
N ILE A 46 7.06 -11.50 -11.46
CA ILE A 46 6.62 -12.83 -11.90
C ILE A 46 7.79 -13.50 -12.61
N THR A 47 8.53 -14.32 -11.87
CA THR A 47 9.79 -14.92 -12.34
C THR A 47 9.62 -16.33 -12.91
N ASP A 48 8.67 -17.11 -12.40
CA ASP A 48 8.41 -18.48 -12.86
C ASP A 48 7.19 -18.50 -13.80
N LEU A 49 7.46 -18.68 -15.09
CA LEU A 49 6.43 -18.76 -16.14
C LEU A 49 5.91 -20.19 -16.37
N THR A 50 6.49 -21.17 -15.68
CA THR A 50 6.17 -22.61 -15.83
C THR A 50 5.34 -23.16 -14.67
N GLN A 51 5.22 -22.39 -13.58
CA GLN A 51 4.47 -22.76 -12.39
C GLN A 51 2.97 -22.96 -12.68
N PRO A 52 2.33 -24.05 -12.19
CA PRO A 52 0.89 -24.24 -12.29
C PRO A 52 0.09 -23.21 -11.49
N LEU A 53 -1.01 -22.71 -12.07
CA LEU A 53 -1.89 -21.71 -11.45
C LEU A 53 -2.44 -22.15 -10.09
N SER A 54 -2.67 -23.44 -9.88
CA SER A 54 -3.20 -24.00 -8.62
C SER A 54 -2.26 -23.85 -7.42
N THR A 55 -0.98 -23.56 -7.66
CA THR A 55 0.04 -23.40 -6.61
C THR A 55 0.32 -21.94 -6.25
N LEU A 56 -0.27 -21.01 -6.99
CA LEU A 56 -0.07 -19.58 -6.76
C LEU A 56 -0.92 -19.09 -5.58
N SER A 57 -0.33 -18.24 -4.76
CA SER A 57 -1.08 -17.51 -3.72
C SER A 57 -2.09 -16.56 -4.36
N GLY A 58 -3.16 -16.20 -3.62
CA GLY A 58 -4.18 -15.27 -4.10
C GLY A 58 -3.61 -13.93 -4.61
N GLY A 59 -2.57 -13.40 -3.94
CA GLY A 59 -1.87 -12.18 -4.39
C GLY A 59 -1.04 -12.39 -5.66
N GLN A 60 -0.44 -13.56 -5.87
CA GLN A 60 0.23 -13.89 -7.14
C GLN A 60 -0.77 -14.05 -8.28
N LEU A 61 -1.92 -14.66 -8.02
CA LEU A 61 -3.01 -14.77 -9.00
C LEU A 61 -3.54 -13.40 -9.41
N LYS A 62 -3.79 -12.50 -8.45
CA LYS A 62 -4.18 -11.11 -8.74
C LYS A 62 -3.12 -10.37 -9.57
N ARG A 63 -1.83 -10.51 -9.22
CA ARG A 63 -0.73 -9.93 -10.00
C ARG A 63 -0.68 -10.46 -11.43
N LEU A 64 -0.89 -11.76 -11.63
CA LEU A 64 -0.92 -12.35 -12.97
C LEU A 64 -2.14 -11.88 -13.78
N ALA A 65 -3.30 -11.76 -13.14
CA ALA A 65 -4.50 -11.20 -13.76
C ALA A 65 -4.29 -9.74 -14.19
N LEU A 66 -3.67 -8.93 -13.33
CA LEU A 66 -3.28 -7.56 -13.64
C LEU A 66 -2.27 -7.53 -14.79
N ALA A 67 -1.23 -8.36 -14.75
CA ALA A 67 -0.23 -8.45 -15.83
C ALA A 67 -0.90 -8.73 -17.19
N ARG A 68 -1.82 -9.70 -17.21
CA ARG A 68 -2.58 -10.05 -18.42
C ARG A 68 -3.39 -8.86 -18.93
N LEU A 69 -4.13 -8.18 -18.05
CA LEU A 69 -4.96 -7.03 -18.40
C LEU A 69 -4.11 -5.87 -18.97
N LEU A 70 -2.94 -5.61 -18.38
CA LEU A 70 -2.02 -4.58 -18.85
C LEU A 70 -1.38 -4.91 -20.21
N ILE A 71 -1.19 -6.20 -20.51
CA ILE A 71 -0.65 -6.66 -21.81
C ILE A 71 -1.72 -6.61 -22.91
N GLU A 72 -2.98 -6.87 -22.57
CA GLU A 72 -4.10 -6.85 -23.53
C GLU A 72 -4.47 -5.44 -24.03
N GLU A 73 -4.05 -4.38 -23.33
CA GLU A 73 -4.33 -2.96 -23.66
C GLU A 73 -5.80 -2.66 -24.03
N PRO A 74 -6.76 -2.95 -23.13
CA PRO A 74 -8.17 -2.65 -23.39
C PRO A 74 -8.43 -1.14 -23.41
N ASP A 75 -9.42 -0.71 -24.21
CA ASP A 75 -9.87 0.70 -24.26
C ASP A 75 -10.49 1.18 -22.94
N LEU A 76 -11.10 0.26 -22.18
CA LEU A 76 -11.70 0.49 -20.87
C LEU A 76 -11.18 -0.52 -19.86
N LEU A 77 -10.56 -0.01 -18.81
CA LEU A 77 -10.05 -0.79 -17.69
C LEU A 77 -11.00 -0.69 -16.51
N ILE A 78 -11.50 -1.82 -16.00
CA ILE A 78 -12.26 -1.87 -14.75
C ILE A 78 -11.41 -2.57 -13.70
N LEU A 79 -11.06 -1.84 -12.64
CA LEU A 79 -10.20 -2.33 -11.56
C LEU A 79 -10.94 -2.31 -10.22
N ASP A 80 -10.95 -3.43 -9.53
CA ASP A 80 -11.48 -3.53 -8.18
C ASP A 80 -10.33 -3.78 -7.19
N GLU A 81 -10.03 -2.78 -6.37
CA GLU A 81 -8.92 -2.73 -5.40
C GLU A 81 -7.58 -3.23 -5.96
N PRO A 82 -7.03 -2.57 -7.00
CA PRO A 82 -5.86 -3.05 -7.73
C PRO A 82 -4.56 -2.97 -6.92
N THR A 83 -4.51 -2.12 -5.89
CA THR A 83 -3.34 -1.92 -5.03
C THR A 83 -3.20 -3.01 -3.97
N ASN A 84 -4.26 -3.78 -3.70
CA ASN A 84 -4.24 -4.81 -2.66
C ASN A 84 -3.23 -5.92 -2.98
N HIS A 85 -2.41 -6.26 -1.98
CA HIS A 85 -1.33 -7.25 -2.06
C HIS A 85 -0.20 -6.91 -3.04
N LEU A 86 -0.09 -5.66 -3.47
CA LEU A 86 1.07 -5.16 -4.22
C LEU A 86 2.11 -4.57 -3.26
N ASP A 87 3.39 -4.71 -3.64
CA ASP A 87 4.48 -4.00 -2.97
C ASP A 87 4.43 -2.52 -3.33
N LEU A 88 5.01 -1.66 -2.51
CA LEU A 88 5.08 -0.22 -2.76
C LEU A 88 5.71 0.13 -4.12
N ASP A 89 6.78 -0.55 -4.52
CA ASP A 89 7.41 -0.34 -5.83
C ASP A 89 6.49 -0.72 -7.00
N MET A 90 5.65 -1.75 -6.80
CA MET A 90 4.65 -2.16 -7.80
C MET A 90 3.49 -1.16 -7.86
N ILE A 91 3.04 -0.64 -6.71
CA ILE A 91 2.00 0.38 -6.64
C ILE A 91 2.47 1.66 -7.34
N GLU A 92 3.68 2.14 -7.06
CA GLU A 92 4.25 3.33 -7.72
C GLU A 92 4.37 3.16 -9.23
N TRP A 93 4.82 1.99 -9.69
CA TRP A 93 4.86 1.69 -11.11
C TRP A 93 3.46 1.63 -11.74
N LEU A 94 2.48 1.07 -11.03
CA LEU A 94 1.10 1.00 -11.51
C LEU A 94 0.46 2.39 -11.59
N GLU A 95 0.73 3.28 -10.63
CA GLU A 95 0.35 4.70 -10.69
C GLU A 95 0.90 5.37 -11.95
N GLU A 96 2.21 5.22 -12.20
CA GLU A 96 2.86 5.80 -13.38
C GLU A 96 2.34 5.21 -14.70
N TYR A 97 1.97 3.93 -14.71
CA TYR A 97 1.39 3.28 -15.88
C TYR A 97 -0.03 3.77 -16.16
N LEU A 98 -0.86 3.88 -15.13
CA LEU A 98 -2.27 4.24 -15.25
C LEU A 98 -2.49 5.75 -15.42
N ALA A 99 -1.54 6.59 -15.00
CA ALA A 99 -1.56 8.03 -15.25
C ALA A 99 -1.28 8.43 -16.72
N ARG A 100 -1.22 7.47 -17.66
CA ARG A 100 -0.98 7.75 -19.08
C ARG A 100 -2.26 8.30 -19.75
N PRO A 101 -2.15 9.31 -20.65
CA PRO A 101 -3.29 10.09 -21.15
C PRO A 101 -4.27 9.34 -22.08
N ASN A 102 -3.99 8.09 -22.47
CA ASN A 102 -4.78 7.34 -23.47
C ASN A 102 -5.53 6.13 -22.88
N LEU A 103 -5.75 6.09 -21.57
CA LEU A 103 -6.42 4.96 -20.91
C LEU A 103 -7.69 5.45 -20.21
N THR A 104 -8.84 4.81 -20.51
CA THR A 104 -10.06 5.03 -19.73
C THR A 104 -10.10 4.04 -18.58
N ILE A 105 -10.12 4.54 -17.35
CA ILE A 105 -10.06 3.70 -16.15
C ILE A 105 -11.29 3.96 -15.30
N PHE A 106 -11.96 2.89 -14.89
CA PHE A 106 -12.96 2.88 -13.84
C PHE A 106 -12.44 2.01 -12.71
N MET A 107 -12.18 2.61 -11.55
CA MET A 107 -11.60 1.86 -10.43
C MET A 107 -12.31 2.09 -9.12
N VAL A 108 -12.29 1.06 -8.29
CA VAL A 108 -12.64 1.11 -6.86
C VAL A 108 -11.34 0.89 -6.09
N THR A 109 -10.98 1.84 -5.22
CA THR A 109 -9.80 1.71 -4.38
C THR A 109 -9.98 2.51 -3.08
N HIS A 110 -9.39 2.03 -2.00
CA HIS A 110 -9.25 2.78 -0.75
C HIS A 110 -7.92 3.55 -0.64
N ASP A 111 -6.99 3.39 -1.59
CA ASP A 111 -5.70 4.10 -1.59
C ASP A 111 -5.87 5.57 -2.00
N ARG A 112 -5.69 6.46 -1.03
CA ARG A 112 -5.90 7.92 -1.18
C ARG A 112 -4.88 8.57 -2.11
N TYR A 113 -3.61 8.14 -2.08
CA TYR A 113 -2.61 8.69 -2.99
C TYR A 113 -2.81 8.20 -4.41
N PHE A 114 -3.27 6.97 -4.56
CA PHE A 114 -3.61 6.42 -5.86
C PHE A 114 -4.76 7.20 -6.51
N LEU A 115 -5.83 7.48 -5.76
CA LEU A 115 -6.93 8.33 -6.20
C LEU A 115 -6.46 9.75 -6.55
N GLU A 116 -5.60 10.34 -5.71
CA GLU A 116 -5.11 11.71 -5.93
C GLU A 116 -4.29 11.86 -7.22
N ARG A 117 -3.51 10.84 -7.60
CA ARG A 117 -2.57 10.90 -8.74
C ARG A 117 -3.17 10.43 -10.05
N VAL A 118 -4.09 9.45 -10.01
CA VAL A 118 -4.58 8.76 -11.21
C VAL A 118 -5.99 9.21 -11.61
N CYS A 119 -6.84 9.60 -10.65
CA CYS A 119 -8.22 9.98 -10.95
C CYS A 119 -8.40 11.48 -11.22
N ASP A 120 -9.05 11.80 -12.34
CA ASP A 120 -9.55 13.14 -12.64
C ASP A 120 -11.02 13.36 -12.20
N THR A 121 -11.71 12.28 -11.85
CA THR A 121 -13.13 12.29 -11.48
C THR A 121 -13.38 11.25 -10.41
N ILE A 122 -14.04 11.67 -9.33
CA ILE A 122 -14.45 10.81 -8.22
C ILE A 122 -15.97 10.62 -8.27
N VAL A 123 -16.41 9.36 -8.15
CA VAL A 123 -17.82 9.00 -8.03
C VAL A 123 -18.05 8.44 -6.63
N GLU A 124 -18.85 9.14 -5.84
CA GLU A 124 -19.22 8.71 -4.49
C GLU A 124 -20.60 8.04 -4.51
N LEU A 125 -20.70 6.85 -3.93
CA LEU A 125 -21.97 6.19 -3.63
C LEU A 125 -22.32 6.44 -2.15
N ASP A 126 -23.32 7.29 -1.90
CA ASP A 126 -23.84 7.55 -0.55
C ASP A 126 -25.36 7.33 -0.51
N ARG A 127 -25.83 6.50 0.43
CA ARG A 127 -27.26 6.16 0.64
C ARG A 127 -28.01 5.75 -0.66
N GLY A 128 -27.33 5.01 -1.54
CA GLY A 128 -27.89 4.56 -2.81
C GLY A 128 -28.00 5.65 -3.90
N ARG A 129 -27.38 6.81 -3.69
CA ARG A 129 -27.26 7.88 -4.67
C ARG A 129 -25.80 8.04 -5.10
N LEU A 130 -25.61 8.26 -6.39
CA LEU A 130 -24.30 8.53 -6.98
C LEU A 130 -24.09 10.03 -7.11
N TYR A 131 -22.97 10.51 -6.58
CA TYR A 131 -22.53 11.89 -6.68
C TYR A 131 -21.22 11.94 -7.46
N LYS A 132 -21.21 12.73 -8.54
CA LYS A 132 -20.03 12.90 -9.39
C LYS A 132 -19.30 14.18 -9.03
N TYR A 133 -18.00 14.07 -8.84
CA TYR A 133 -17.09 15.17 -8.55
C TYR A 133 -16.01 15.23 -9.62
N SER A 134 -15.84 16.39 -10.25
CA SER A 134 -14.70 16.67 -11.13
C SER A 134 -13.53 17.17 -10.27
N GLY A 135 -12.35 16.60 -10.45
CA GLY A 135 -11.17 16.89 -9.64
C GLY A 135 -10.59 15.63 -8.99
N ASN A 136 -9.48 15.84 -8.29
CA ASN A 136 -8.77 14.78 -7.57
C ASN A 136 -9.47 14.43 -6.23
N TYR A 137 -8.82 13.61 -5.41
CA TYR A 137 -9.38 13.16 -4.13
C TYR A 137 -9.49 14.31 -3.12
N SER A 138 -8.51 15.22 -3.09
CA SER A 138 -8.54 16.42 -2.26
C SER A 138 -9.72 17.34 -2.60
N ASP A 139 -9.96 17.61 -3.89
CA ASP A 139 -11.10 18.39 -4.37
C ASP A 139 -12.44 17.76 -3.99
N PHE A 140 -12.51 16.43 -4.05
CA PHE A 140 -13.68 15.67 -3.61
C PHE A 140 -13.97 15.89 -2.13
N LEU A 141 -12.95 15.84 -1.26
CA LEU A 141 -13.13 16.04 0.19
C LEU A 141 -13.70 17.43 0.51
N GLU A 142 -13.19 18.48 -0.14
CA GLU A 142 -13.70 19.85 0.04
C GLU A 142 -15.14 20.00 -0.45
N LYS A 143 -15.45 19.49 -1.64
CA LYS A 143 -16.81 19.51 -2.22
C LYS A 143 -17.79 18.65 -1.41
N LYS A 144 -17.31 17.57 -0.80
CA LYS A 144 -18.10 16.74 0.11
C LYS A 144 -18.38 17.46 1.43
N ALA A 145 -17.39 18.13 2.02
CA ALA A 145 -17.58 18.91 3.24
C ALA A 145 -18.63 20.02 3.05
N THR A 146 -18.50 20.81 1.97
CA THR A 146 -19.46 21.87 1.63
C THR A 146 -20.87 21.32 1.35
N ARG A 147 -21.00 20.14 0.73
CA ARG A 147 -22.29 19.45 0.58
C ARG A 147 -22.88 19.08 1.94
N HIS A 148 -22.10 18.46 2.82
CA HIS A 148 -22.59 18.07 4.15
C HIS A 148 -23.01 19.28 5.00
N GLU A 149 -22.27 20.39 4.93
CA GLU A 149 -22.66 21.64 5.59
C GLU A 149 -24.00 22.16 5.06
N THR A 150 -24.20 22.13 3.74
CA THR A 150 -25.44 22.56 3.10
C THR A 150 -26.61 21.66 3.50
N GLU A 151 -26.43 20.33 3.43
CA GLU A 151 -27.44 19.35 3.82
C GLU A 151 -27.79 19.44 5.31
N SER A 152 -26.80 19.66 6.18
CA SER A 152 -27.01 19.88 7.61
C SER A 152 -27.82 21.15 7.88
N ALA A 153 -27.50 22.25 7.20
CA ALA A 153 -28.25 23.50 7.30
C ALA A 153 -29.70 23.38 6.78
N GLU A 154 -29.92 22.63 5.69
CA GLU A 154 -31.26 22.33 5.18
C GLU A 154 -32.07 21.47 6.15
N LEU A 155 -31.46 20.43 6.72
CA LEU A 155 -32.09 19.56 7.71
C LEU A 155 -32.42 20.31 8.99
N GLU A 156 -31.57 21.22 9.46
CA GLU A 156 -31.88 22.09 10.59
C GLU A 156 -33.09 22.97 10.31
N LYS A 157 -33.14 23.61 9.14
CA LYS A 157 -34.29 24.44 8.72
C LYS A 157 -35.56 23.59 8.66
N ALA A 158 -35.48 22.38 8.09
CA ALA A 158 -36.59 21.44 8.02
C ALA A 158 -37.07 20.98 9.40
N ARG A 159 -36.15 20.68 10.34
CA ARG A 159 -36.48 20.34 11.73
C ARG A 159 -37.17 21.49 12.46
N LYS A 160 -36.68 22.73 12.30
CA LYS A 160 -37.32 23.94 12.87
C LYS A 160 -38.73 24.15 12.30
N LEU A 161 -38.91 23.96 10.99
CA LEU A 161 -40.23 23.97 10.34
C LEU A 161 -41.15 22.87 10.88
N LEU A 162 -40.64 21.64 11.01
CA LEU A 162 -41.38 20.50 11.54
C LEU A 162 -41.85 20.76 12.97
N GLN A 163 -41.01 21.34 13.83
CA GLN A 163 -41.40 21.70 15.20
C GLN A 163 -42.54 22.73 15.21
N ARG A 164 -42.50 23.74 14.32
CA ARG A 164 -43.58 24.74 14.20
C ARG A 164 -44.88 24.11 13.68
N GLU A 165 -44.81 23.26 12.66
CA GLU A 165 -45.98 22.56 12.13
C GLU A 165 -46.53 21.53 13.12
N LEU A 166 -45.68 20.86 13.90
CA LEU A 166 -46.10 19.93 14.96
C LEU A 166 -46.84 20.66 16.09
N GLN A 167 -46.40 21.86 16.45
CA GLN A 167 -47.17 22.73 17.35
C GLN A 167 -48.51 23.15 16.74
N TRP A 168 -48.58 23.41 15.44
CA TRP A 168 -49.82 23.76 14.74
C TRP A 168 -50.81 22.57 14.68
N ILE A 169 -50.35 21.36 14.34
CA ILE A 169 -51.17 20.13 14.34
C ILE A 169 -51.68 19.82 15.75
N ARG A 170 -50.82 19.94 16.77
CA ARG A 170 -51.21 19.75 18.19
C ARG A 170 -52.28 20.76 18.65
N ARG A 171 -52.36 21.94 18.03
CA ARG A 171 -53.36 22.99 18.32
C ARG A 171 -54.74 22.74 17.68
N MET A 172 -54.95 21.62 16.99
CA MET A 172 -56.23 21.19 16.38
C MET A 172 -56.94 22.26 15.51
N PRO A 173 -56.74 22.28 14.19
CA PRO A 173 -57.80 22.64 13.26
C PRO A 173 -58.51 21.34 12.85
N LYS A 174 -59.80 21.20 13.18
CA LYS A 174 -60.64 20.16 12.54
C LYS A 174 -60.55 20.38 11.02
N ALA A 175 -59.79 19.52 10.33
CA ALA A 175 -59.50 19.65 8.91
C ALA A 175 -60.77 19.40 8.09
N ARG A 176 -61.59 20.46 7.91
CA ARG A 176 -62.81 20.44 7.10
C ARG A 176 -62.61 20.99 5.68
N GLY A 177 -61.40 21.47 5.33
CA GLY A 177 -61.10 22.09 4.02
C GLY A 177 -59.88 21.52 3.30
N THR A 178 -59.86 21.63 1.97
CA THR A 178 -58.80 21.13 1.06
C THR A 178 -57.40 21.68 1.38
N LYS A 179 -57.29 22.95 1.81
CA LYS A 179 -56.02 23.57 2.22
C LYS A 179 -55.43 22.97 3.52
N ALA A 180 -56.27 22.46 4.42
CA ALA A 180 -55.81 21.84 5.66
C ALA A 180 -55.26 20.43 5.39
N LYS A 181 -55.84 19.70 4.43
CA LYS A 181 -55.37 18.37 4.03
C LYS A 181 -53.99 18.42 3.36
N ALA A 182 -53.80 19.33 2.40
CA ALA A 182 -52.49 19.54 1.75
C ALA A 182 -51.37 19.89 2.75
N ARG A 183 -51.68 20.62 3.83
CA ARG A 183 -50.71 20.98 4.87
C ARG A 183 -50.38 19.80 5.80
N VAL A 184 -51.35 18.92 6.05
CA VAL A 184 -51.14 17.66 6.80
C VAL A 184 -50.30 16.69 5.98
N ASP A 185 -50.56 16.57 4.68
CA ASP A 185 -49.77 15.72 3.77
C ASP A 185 -48.31 16.24 3.69
N ALA A 186 -48.12 17.56 3.53
CA ALA A 186 -46.81 18.21 3.57
C ALA A 186 -46.08 17.99 4.91
N PHE A 187 -46.80 17.89 6.03
CA PHE A 187 -46.20 17.57 7.32
C PHE A 187 -45.65 16.14 7.36
N TYR A 188 -46.37 15.15 6.80
CA TYR A 188 -45.88 13.77 6.76
C TYR A 188 -44.65 13.62 5.86
N GLU A 189 -44.62 14.29 4.71
CA GLU A 189 -43.42 14.35 3.85
C GLU A 189 -42.24 15.06 4.53
N LEU A 190 -42.51 16.18 5.23
CA LEU A 190 -41.49 16.92 5.98
C LEU A 190 -40.95 16.09 7.15
N LYS A 191 -41.80 15.29 7.80
CA LYS A 191 -41.42 14.37 8.87
C LYS A 191 -40.48 13.28 8.36
N GLU A 192 -40.75 12.71 7.19
CA GLU A 192 -39.82 11.75 6.57
C GLU A 192 -38.46 12.40 6.27
N LYS A 193 -38.45 13.56 5.61
CA LYS A 193 -37.20 14.28 5.30
C LYS A 193 -36.39 14.64 6.56
N ALA A 194 -37.04 15.16 7.60
CA ALA A 194 -36.38 15.57 8.84
C ALA A 194 -35.98 14.40 9.76
N SER A 195 -36.51 13.19 9.53
CA SER A 195 -36.19 11.98 10.28
C SER A 195 -34.87 11.32 9.84
N GLN A 196 -34.31 11.72 8.69
CA GLN A 196 -32.97 11.33 8.30
C GLN A 196 -31.96 11.88 9.31
N LYS A 197 -31.39 11.00 10.12
CA LYS A 197 -30.30 11.36 11.03
C LYS A 197 -29.04 11.61 10.22
N ILE A 198 -28.37 12.72 10.51
CA ILE A 198 -26.94 12.86 10.30
C ILE A 198 -26.30 12.30 11.58
N GLU A 199 -25.67 11.14 11.48
CA GLU A 199 -24.76 10.64 12.50
C GLU A 199 -23.37 11.20 12.16
N GLN A 200 -23.10 12.41 12.63
CA GLN A 200 -21.73 12.91 12.74
C GLN A 200 -21.48 13.15 14.21
N SER A 201 -21.07 12.09 14.90
CA SER A 201 -20.51 12.19 16.24
C SER A 201 -19.00 12.02 16.16
N GLU A 202 -18.29 13.13 15.92
CA GLU A 202 -16.85 13.20 16.13
C GLU A 202 -16.57 13.17 17.64
N ILE A 203 -16.46 11.97 18.20
CA ILE A 203 -16.09 11.80 19.61
C ILE A 203 -14.59 11.50 19.67
N ARG A 204 -13.79 12.53 19.97
CA ARG A 204 -12.36 12.40 20.28
C ARG A 204 -12.13 11.36 21.38
N ILE A 205 -11.03 10.60 21.26
CA ILE A 205 -10.70 9.48 22.14
C ILE A 205 -9.53 9.87 23.03
N ASP A 206 -9.72 9.86 24.35
CA ASP A 206 -8.64 9.93 25.34
C ASP A 206 -8.51 8.56 26.03
N VAL A 207 -7.79 7.62 25.39
CA VAL A 207 -7.56 6.28 25.99
C VAL A 207 -6.42 6.34 27.00
N LYS A 208 -6.68 5.89 28.22
CA LYS A 208 -5.63 5.65 29.21
C LYS A 208 -4.93 4.32 28.92
N GLY A 209 -3.73 4.37 28.35
CA GLY A 209 -2.91 3.16 28.21
C GLY A 209 -2.59 2.55 29.57
N SER A 210 -2.52 1.22 29.62
CA SER A 210 -1.97 0.54 30.79
C SER A 210 -0.51 0.98 31.03
N ARG A 211 -0.10 1.11 32.29
CA ARG A 211 1.21 1.68 32.66
C ARG A 211 2.35 0.86 32.03
N LEU A 212 3.05 1.43 31.06
CA LEU A 212 4.32 0.91 30.54
C LEU A 212 5.45 1.21 31.51
N GLY A 213 6.14 0.17 31.97
CA GLY A 213 7.40 0.27 32.71
C GLY A 213 8.55 0.79 31.84
N GLY A 214 9.71 1.07 32.46
CA GLY A 214 10.87 1.63 31.75
C GLY A 214 11.54 0.70 30.73
N LYS A 215 11.24 -0.61 30.77
CA LYS A 215 11.68 -1.59 29.78
C LYS A 215 10.46 -2.09 29.01
N ILE A 216 10.53 -2.03 27.68
CA ILE A 216 9.41 -2.39 26.79
C ILE A 216 9.82 -3.61 25.96
N LEU A 217 10.65 -3.40 24.95
CA LEU A 217 11.15 -4.46 24.09
C LEU A 217 12.59 -4.13 23.69
N GLU A 218 13.50 -5.07 23.89
CA GLU A 218 14.89 -4.93 23.50
C GLU A 218 15.34 -6.15 22.70
N CYS A 219 15.77 -5.92 21.47
CA CYS A 219 16.38 -6.91 20.59
C CYS A 219 17.89 -6.79 20.71
N HIS A 220 18.55 -7.88 21.09
CA HIS A 220 20.00 -7.96 21.26
C HIS A 220 20.58 -8.90 20.19
N TYR A 221 21.07 -8.30 19.09
CA TYR A 221 21.76 -8.97 17.99
C TYR A 221 21.04 -10.22 17.48
N ILE A 222 19.75 -10.09 17.20
CA ILE A 222 18.92 -11.22 16.78
C ILE A 222 19.20 -11.60 15.33
N SER A 223 19.29 -12.89 15.05
CA SER A 223 19.30 -13.41 13.68
C SER A 223 18.28 -14.54 13.51
N LYS A 224 17.70 -14.61 12.31
CA LYS A 224 16.77 -15.67 11.90
C LYS A 224 16.92 -15.98 10.42
N ALA A 225 17.04 -17.25 10.08
CA ALA A 225 17.08 -17.72 8.69
C ALA A 225 16.21 -18.97 8.47
N TYR A 226 15.66 -19.09 7.27
CA TYR A 226 14.97 -20.28 6.78
C TYR A 226 15.71 -20.82 5.57
N GLY A 227 16.57 -21.83 5.78
CA GLY A 227 17.46 -22.34 4.74
C GLY A 227 18.40 -21.23 4.23
N HIS A 228 18.31 -20.91 2.94
CA HIS A 228 19.11 -19.83 2.33
C HIS A 228 18.50 -18.43 2.53
N LEU A 229 17.24 -18.33 2.97
CA LEU A 229 16.56 -17.05 3.15
C LEU A 229 16.85 -16.49 4.54
N LYS A 230 17.76 -15.50 4.61
CA LYS A 230 17.99 -14.72 5.82
C LYS A 230 16.86 -13.69 5.99
N ILE A 231 16.14 -13.78 7.11
CA ILE A 231 15.05 -12.86 7.45
C ILE A 231 15.58 -11.66 8.24
N VAL A 232 16.41 -11.92 9.24
CA VAL A 232 17.09 -10.90 10.05
C VAL A 232 18.51 -11.36 10.33
N ASP A 233 19.48 -10.46 10.24
CA ASP A 233 20.88 -10.72 10.55
C ASP A 233 21.41 -9.64 11.52
N THR A 234 21.71 -10.06 12.76
CA THR A 234 22.40 -9.25 13.76
C THR A 234 21.66 -7.95 14.11
N PHE A 235 20.33 -7.99 14.17
CA PHE A 235 19.51 -6.82 14.47
C PHE A 235 19.52 -6.48 15.96
N ALA A 236 19.84 -5.24 16.29
CA ALA A 236 19.82 -4.73 17.65
C ALA A 236 18.99 -3.44 17.71
N TYR A 237 18.00 -3.41 18.60
CA TYR A 237 17.11 -2.26 18.73
C TYR A 237 16.46 -2.22 20.10
N LYS A 238 16.20 -1.02 20.62
CA LYS A 238 15.56 -0.79 21.90
C LYS A 238 14.37 0.16 21.72
N PHE A 239 13.17 -0.39 21.93
CA PHE A 239 11.93 0.36 21.82
C PHE A 239 11.77 1.34 22.99
N ARG A 240 11.31 2.55 22.67
CA ARG A 240 10.98 3.64 23.59
C ARG A 240 9.48 3.69 23.83
N LYS A 241 9.10 4.33 24.94
CA LYS A 241 7.69 4.46 25.32
C LYS A 241 6.96 5.39 24.36
N GLY A 242 5.80 4.96 23.88
CA GLY A 242 4.96 5.76 22.97
C GLY A 242 5.46 5.77 21.53
N GLU A 243 6.48 4.96 21.22
CA GLU A 243 7.12 4.94 19.92
C GLU A 243 6.23 4.26 18.87
N LYS A 244 6.08 4.92 17.71
CA LYS A 244 5.31 4.41 16.58
C LYS A 244 6.26 4.09 15.43
N VAL A 245 6.35 2.81 15.11
CA VAL A 245 7.30 2.27 14.14
C VAL A 245 6.56 1.74 12.93
N GLY A 246 6.98 2.17 11.76
CA GLY A 246 6.50 1.63 10.50
C GLY A 246 7.48 0.60 9.94
N ILE A 247 6.98 -0.49 9.38
CA ILE A 247 7.79 -1.50 8.70
C ILE A 247 7.47 -1.46 7.22
N VAL A 248 8.53 -1.28 6.42
CA VAL A 248 8.44 -1.17 4.96
C VAL A 248 9.39 -2.17 4.31
N GLY A 249 8.92 -2.85 3.28
CA GLY A 249 9.74 -3.77 2.49
C GLY A 249 8.94 -4.63 1.53
N PRO A 250 9.61 -5.29 0.57
CA PRO A 250 8.96 -6.13 -0.42
C PRO A 250 8.27 -7.34 0.23
N ASN A 251 7.21 -7.84 -0.39
CA ASN A 251 6.52 -9.02 0.09
C ASN A 251 7.42 -10.26 0.03
N GLY A 252 7.32 -11.10 1.06
CA GLY A 252 8.17 -12.28 1.22
C GLY A 252 9.55 -12.02 1.84
N VAL A 253 9.89 -10.78 2.21
CA VAL A 253 11.16 -10.46 2.90
C VAL A 253 11.18 -10.92 4.38
N GLY A 254 10.02 -11.29 4.92
CA GLY A 254 9.87 -11.81 6.28
C GLY A 254 9.36 -10.81 7.33
N LYS A 255 8.60 -9.78 6.92
CA LYS A 255 7.95 -8.80 7.83
C LYS A 255 7.11 -9.50 8.92
N SER A 256 6.19 -10.38 8.52
CA SER A 256 5.35 -11.12 9.48
C SER A 256 6.17 -12.09 10.36
N THR A 257 7.22 -12.71 9.82
CA THR A 257 8.16 -13.52 10.62
C THR A 257 8.85 -12.67 11.68
N PHE A 258 9.33 -11.47 11.33
CA PHE A 258 9.92 -10.54 12.28
C PHE A 258 8.95 -10.18 13.40
N LEU A 259 7.68 -9.91 13.08
CA LEU A 259 6.64 -9.67 14.10
C LEU A 259 6.42 -10.89 15.03
N ARG A 260 6.47 -12.11 14.49
CA ARG A 260 6.38 -13.35 15.28
C ARG A 260 7.59 -13.54 16.20
N LEU A 261 8.78 -13.10 15.78
CA LEU A 261 9.96 -13.07 16.65
C LEU A 261 9.76 -12.08 17.79
N LEU A 262 9.32 -10.84 17.50
CA LEU A 262 9.12 -9.81 18.51
C LEU A 262 8.08 -10.20 19.58
N THR A 263 7.02 -10.90 19.15
CA THR A 263 5.96 -11.38 20.05
C THR A 263 6.31 -12.68 20.79
N GLY A 264 7.46 -13.30 20.48
CA GLY A 264 7.90 -14.55 21.09
C GLY A 264 7.15 -15.80 20.60
N ILE A 265 6.34 -15.68 19.54
CA ILE A 265 5.68 -16.82 18.88
C ILE A 265 6.74 -17.71 18.22
N GLU A 266 7.73 -17.08 17.59
CA GLU A 266 8.90 -17.73 17.02
C GLU A 266 10.15 -17.34 17.81
N LYS A 267 11.12 -18.26 17.91
CA LYS A 267 12.40 -18.01 18.56
C LYS A 267 13.46 -17.59 17.53
N PRO A 268 14.33 -16.63 17.87
CA PRO A 268 15.49 -16.30 17.04
C PRO A 268 16.49 -17.47 17.06
N ASP A 269 17.28 -17.60 16.01
CA ASP A 269 18.32 -18.63 15.91
C ASP A 269 19.57 -18.22 16.72
N SER A 270 19.84 -16.91 16.79
CA SER A 270 20.88 -16.31 17.64
C SER A 270 20.40 -14.98 18.23
N GLY A 271 21.08 -14.51 19.27
CA GLY A 271 20.71 -13.29 20.00
C GLY A 271 19.60 -13.51 21.01
N LYS A 272 19.04 -12.41 21.54
CA LYS A 272 17.99 -12.47 22.56
C LYS A 272 16.99 -11.34 22.42
N ILE A 273 15.71 -11.65 22.60
CA ILE A 273 14.63 -10.67 22.73
C ILE A 273 14.25 -10.59 24.21
N VAL A 274 14.30 -9.39 24.78
CA VAL A 274 13.93 -9.12 26.17
C VAL A 274 12.66 -8.27 26.17
N VAL A 275 11.57 -8.86 26.66
CA VAL A 275 10.27 -8.20 26.81
C VAL A 275 10.12 -7.71 28.26
N GLY A 276 9.64 -6.48 28.45
CA GLY A 276 9.32 -5.94 29.76
C GLY A 276 8.14 -6.66 30.40
N THR A 277 8.16 -6.83 31.72
CA THR A 277 7.11 -7.57 32.47
C THR A 277 5.72 -6.93 32.39
N THR A 278 5.65 -5.63 32.14
CA THR A 278 4.39 -4.89 32.01
C THR A 278 3.84 -4.88 30.59
N VAL A 279 4.54 -5.44 29.60
CA VAL A 279 4.13 -5.38 28.19
C VAL A 279 2.98 -6.36 27.93
N GLN A 280 1.92 -5.85 27.33
CA GLN A 280 0.77 -6.61 26.85
C GLN A 280 0.64 -6.38 25.35
N PHE A 281 0.97 -7.42 24.57
CA PHE A 281 0.89 -7.37 23.12
C PHE A 281 -0.55 -7.51 22.63
N GLY A 282 -0.97 -6.59 21.78
CA GLY A 282 -2.11 -6.76 20.89
C GLY A 282 -1.57 -7.05 19.49
N TYR A 283 -1.85 -8.22 18.92
CA TYR A 283 -1.37 -8.58 17.59
C TYR A 283 -2.55 -8.79 16.64
N PHE A 284 -2.70 -7.87 15.70
CA PHE A 284 -3.61 -7.97 14.56
C PHE A 284 -2.89 -8.60 13.37
N LYS A 285 -3.33 -9.78 12.96
CA LYS A 285 -2.66 -10.61 11.95
C LYS A 285 -3.36 -10.51 10.60
N GLN A 286 -2.61 -10.62 9.51
CA GLN A 286 -3.17 -10.67 8.15
C GLN A 286 -4.13 -11.86 7.95
N GLU A 287 -3.78 -13.06 8.44
CA GLU A 287 -4.60 -14.28 8.32
C GLU A 287 -5.93 -14.23 9.12
N GLY A 288 -6.14 -13.18 9.92
CA GLY A 288 -7.34 -12.99 10.75
C GLY A 288 -7.39 -13.93 11.96
N ILE A 289 -8.50 -13.87 12.69
CA ILE A 289 -8.85 -14.83 13.76
C ILE A 289 -10.10 -15.61 13.31
N GLN A 290 -10.14 -16.90 13.63
CA GLN A 290 -11.39 -17.67 13.57
C GLN A 290 -12.33 -17.15 14.66
N LEU A 291 -13.26 -16.30 14.26
CA LEU A 291 -14.33 -15.82 15.14
C LEU A 291 -15.43 -16.88 15.20
N ALA A 292 -16.03 -17.06 16.37
CA ALA A 292 -17.16 -17.96 16.57
C ALA A 292 -18.36 -17.44 15.76
N GLU A 293 -18.70 -18.13 14.68
CA GLU A 293 -19.71 -17.68 13.71
C GLU A 293 -21.15 -17.75 14.25
N ASP A 294 -21.35 -18.51 15.33
CA ASP A 294 -22.58 -18.74 16.07
C ASP A 294 -22.83 -17.69 17.17
N LYS A 295 -21.89 -16.77 17.42
CA LYS A 295 -22.06 -15.69 18.39
C LYS A 295 -22.51 -14.39 17.75
N ARG A 296 -23.15 -13.53 18.55
CA ARG A 296 -23.46 -12.16 18.11
C ARG A 296 -22.21 -11.30 18.17
N VAL A 297 -22.18 -10.25 17.35
CA VAL A 297 -21.06 -9.30 17.31
C VAL A 297 -20.72 -8.73 18.69
N ILE A 298 -21.75 -8.30 19.44
CA ILE A 298 -21.54 -7.75 20.78
C ILE A 298 -21.02 -8.79 21.78
N ASP A 299 -21.45 -10.04 21.66
CA ASP A 299 -21.06 -11.13 22.55
C ASP A 299 -19.56 -11.44 22.37
N VAL A 300 -19.08 -11.50 21.12
CA VAL A 300 -17.66 -11.72 20.81
C VAL A 300 -16.74 -10.68 21.47
N VAL A 301 -17.19 -9.42 21.52
CA VAL A 301 -16.41 -8.32 22.08
C VAL A 301 -16.52 -8.30 23.62
N THR A 302 -17.72 -8.53 24.15
CA THR A 302 -17.97 -8.55 25.61
C THR A 302 -17.35 -9.75 26.32
N ASP A 303 -17.25 -10.90 25.64
CA ASP A 303 -16.55 -12.10 26.13
C ASP A 303 -15.07 -11.83 26.46
N ILE A 304 -14.46 -10.84 25.80
CA ILE A 304 -13.06 -10.45 26.03
C ILE A 304 -12.97 -9.49 27.22
N ALA A 305 -13.79 -8.44 27.19
CA ALA A 305 -13.88 -7.45 28.27
C ALA A 305 -15.23 -6.72 28.20
N GLU A 306 -15.86 -6.49 29.35
CA GLU A 306 -17.10 -5.68 29.40
C GLU A 306 -16.83 -4.20 29.11
N TYR A 307 -15.68 -3.68 29.55
CA TYR A 307 -15.28 -2.30 29.36
C TYR A 307 -13.75 -2.12 29.37
N ILE A 308 -13.28 -1.09 28.66
CA ILE A 308 -11.90 -0.59 28.73
C ILE A 308 -11.87 0.60 29.70
N PRO A 309 -10.97 0.63 30.70
CA PRO A 309 -10.81 1.78 31.59
C PRO A 309 -10.15 2.96 30.85
N LEU A 310 -10.77 4.13 30.90
CA LEU A 310 -10.30 5.40 30.32
C LEU A 310 -9.67 6.32 31.39
N GLU A 311 -9.23 7.51 30.97
CA GLU A 311 -8.75 8.53 31.90
C GLU A 311 -9.86 9.03 32.82
N LYS A 312 -9.47 9.56 33.99
CA LYS A 312 -10.38 10.16 34.99
C LYS A 312 -11.51 9.24 35.49
N GLY A 313 -11.34 7.92 35.40
CA GLY A 313 -12.32 6.93 35.90
C GLY A 313 -13.49 6.66 34.95
N GLN A 314 -13.44 7.18 33.72
CA GLN A 314 -14.42 6.84 32.68
C GLN A 314 -14.23 5.38 32.20
N LYS A 315 -15.28 4.79 31.65
CA LYS A 315 -15.29 3.42 31.11
C LYS A 315 -15.81 3.46 29.68
N LEU A 316 -15.07 2.86 28.76
CA LEU A 316 -15.52 2.65 27.39
C LEU A 316 -16.16 1.26 27.32
N THR A 317 -17.46 1.18 27.09
CA THR A 317 -18.15 -0.12 27.00
C THR A 317 -17.93 -0.76 25.63
N ALA A 318 -18.09 -2.09 25.56
CA ALA A 318 -18.03 -2.81 24.28
C ALA A 318 -18.99 -2.24 23.22
N ALA A 319 -20.21 -1.91 23.61
CA ALA A 319 -21.20 -1.31 22.73
C ALA A 319 -20.75 0.06 22.19
N GLN A 320 -20.17 0.91 23.04
CA GLN A 320 -19.64 2.21 22.62
C GLN A 320 -18.46 2.08 21.67
N LEU A 321 -17.59 1.08 21.89
CA LEU A 321 -16.47 0.83 20.98
C LEU A 321 -16.96 0.31 19.63
N LEU A 322 -17.97 -0.57 19.62
CA LEU A 322 -18.62 -1.07 18.40
C LEU A 322 -19.29 0.05 17.60
N GLU A 323 -20.06 0.94 18.26
CA GLU A 323 -20.69 2.09 17.61
C GLU A 323 -19.65 2.98 16.90
N ARG A 324 -18.46 3.18 17.50
CA ARG A 324 -17.38 3.98 16.91
C ARG A 324 -16.75 3.35 15.68
N PHE A 325 -16.67 2.02 15.61
CA PHE A 325 -16.19 1.28 14.43
C PHE A 325 -17.30 1.00 13.41
N LEU A 326 -18.35 1.83 13.44
CA LEU A 326 -19.48 1.81 12.50
C LEU A 326 -20.28 0.51 12.56
N PHE A 327 -20.42 -0.09 13.75
CA PHE A 327 -21.42 -1.11 14.03
C PHE A 327 -22.63 -0.48 14.71
N ASP A 328 -23.71 -0.28 13.95
CA ASP A 328 -24.94 0.24 14.51
C ASP A 328 -25.53 -0.73 15.56
N ARG A 329 -26.46 -0.26 16.39
CA ARG A 329 -27.07 -1.10 17.44
C ARG A 329 -27.79 -2.34 16.92
N LYS A 330 -28.22 -2.34 15.65
CA LYS A 330 -28.87 -3.50 15.03
C LYS A 330 -27.83 -4.53 14.64
N GLN A 331 -26.76 -4.11 13.96
CA GLN A 331 -25.60 -4.91 13.56
C GLN A 331 -24.89 -5.54 14.76
N GLN A 332 -24.88 -4.87 15.92
CA GLN A 332 -24.33 -5.45 17.14
C GLN A 332 -25.04 -6.74 17.59
N GLN A 333 -26.32 -6.91 17.24
CA GLN A 333 -27.14 -8.08 17.58
C GLN A 333 -27.13 -9.17 16.50
N VAL A 334 -26.49 -8.90 15.36
CA VAL A 334 -26.36 -9.82 14.23
C VAL A 334 -25.30 -10.89 14.55
N TYR A 335 -25.44 -12.08 13.95
CA TYR A 335 -24.45 -13.16 14.10
C TYR A 335 -23.21 -12.90 13.24
N VAL A 336 -22.04 -13.31 13.72
CA VAL A 336 -20.76 -13.13 12.98
C VAL A 336 -20.80 -13.81 11.61
N SER A 337 -21.52 -14.91 11.44
CA SER A 337 -21.74 -15.57 10.14
C SER A 337 -22.32 -14.66 9.06
N GLN A 338 -23.11 -13.64 9.43
CA GLN A 338 -23.80 -12.74 8.51
C GLN A 338 -22.98 -11.50 8.14
N LEU A 339 -21.81 -11.31 8.76
CA LEU A 339 -20.94 -10.17 8.48
C LEU A 339 -20.16 -10.37 7.18
N SER A 340 -19.99 -9.27 6.44
CA SER A 340 -19.05 -9.18 5.32
C SER A 340 -17.60 -9.36 5.75
N GLY A 341 -16.70 -9.64 4.81
CA GLY A 341 -15.26 -9.77 5.09
C GLY A 341 -14.67 -8.55 5.80
N GLY A 342 -14.98 -7.34 5.32
CA GLY A 342 -14.53 -6.09 5.94
C GLY A 342 -15.14 -5.86 7.33
N GLU A 343 -16.40 -6.22 7.56
CA GLU A 343 -16.99 -6.21 8.91
C GLU A 343 -16.32 -7.22 9.85
N LYS A 344 -16.05 -8.44 9.39
CA LYS A 344 -15.29 -9.44 10.18
C LYS A 344 -13.88 -8.92 10.51
N ARG A 345 -13.23 -8.22 9.58
CA ARG A 345 -11.91 -7.58 9.78
C ARG A 345 -11.96 -6.49 10.84
N ARG A 346 -12.98 -5.62 10.79
CA ARG A 346 -13.24 -4.60 11.82
C ARG A 346 -13.50 -5.21 13.19
N LEU A 347 -14.33 -6.25 13.24
CA LEU A 347 -14.59 -6.99 14.47
C LEU A 347 -13.30 -7.61 15.02
N HIS A 348 -12.46 -8.19 14.17
CA HIS A 348 -11.17 -8.72 14.58
C HIS A 348 -10.28 -7.63 15.20
N LEU A 349 -10.19 -6.45 14.60
CA LEU A 349 -9.45 -5.33 15.18
C LEU A 349 -9.98 -4.98 16.58
N LEU A 350 -11.30 -4.89 16.73
CA LEU A 350 -11.94 -4.65 18.03
C LEU A 350 -11.59 -5.71 19.08
N THR A 351 -11.52 -6.99 18.70
CA THR A 351 -11.11 -8.05 19.64
C THR A 351 -9.68 -7.86 20.18
N VAL A 352 -8.79 -7.28 19.37
CA VAL A 352 -7.41 -6.98 19.79
C VAL A 352 -7.39 -5.76 20.71
N LEU A 353 -8.16 -4.71 20.36
CA LEU A 353 -8.22 -3.48 21.14
C LEU A 353 -8.88 -3.67 22.52
N MET A 354 -9.90 -4.53 22.62
CA MET A 354 -10.59 -4.82 23.88
C MET A 354 -9.72 -5.49 24.94
N ARG A 355 -8.60 -6.12 24.55
CA ARG A 355 -7.62 -6.65 25.50
C ARG A 355 -6.84 -5.56 26.22
N ASN A 356 -7.05 -4.29 25.88
CA ASN A 356 -6.34 -3.14 26.40
C ASN A 356 -4.79 -3.28 26.33
N PRO A 357 -4.25 -3.63 25.15
CA PRO A 357 -2.81 -3.79 24.99
C PRO A 357 -2.09 -2.45 25.17
N ASN A 358 -0.82 -2.50 25.60
CA ASN A 358 0.07 -1.34 25.62
C ASN A 358 1.17 -1.40 24.55
N PHE A 359 1.25 -2.52 23.84
CA PHE A 359 2.09 -2.68 22.66
C PHE A 359 1.24 -3.27 21.56
N LEU A 360 0.97 -2.49 20.52
CA LEU A 360 0.12 -2.89 19.41
C LEU A 360 0.97 -3.23 18.19
N ILE A 361 0.65 -4.34 17.53
CA ILE A 361 1.27 -4.78 16.29
C ILE A 361 0.15 -4.98 15.27
N LEU A 362 0.22 -4.23 14.19
CA LEU A 362 -0.74 -4.24 13.10
C LEU A 362 -0.06 -4.73 11.82
N ASP A 363 -0.38 -5.95 11.41
CA ASP A 363 0.13 -6.54 10.17
C ASP A 363 -0.90 -6.38 9.04
N GLU A 364 -0.64 -5.44 8.13
CA GLU A 364 -1.52 -4.99 7.05
C GLU A 364 -2.94 -4.65 7.55
N PRO A 365 -3.08 -3.62 8.42
CA PRO A 365 -4.36 -3.20 8.96
C PRO A 365 -5.28 -2.62 7.91
N THR A 366 -4.74 -2.04 6.83
CA THR A 366 -5.52 -1.30 5.84
C THR A 366 -6.24 -2.18 4.83
N ASN A 367 -5.82 -3.44 4.69
CA ASN A 367 -6.49 -4.39 3.81
C ASN A 367 -7.92 -4.64 4.28
N ASP A 368 -8.85 -4.57 3.33
CA ASP A 368 -10.28 -4.82 3.53
C ASP A 368 -10.98 -3.85 4.50
N LEU A 369 -10.37 -2.69 4.80
CA LEU A 369 -10.98 -1.59 5.54
C LEU A 369 -11.35 -0.44 4.62
N ASP A 370 -12.52 0.15 4.85
CA ASP A 370 -12.97 1.33 4.13
C ASP A 370 -12.29 2.60 4.66
N ILE A 371 -12.31 3.66 3.84
CA ILE A 371 -11.70 4.96 4.15
C ILE A 371 -12.21 5.53 5.49
N LEU A 372 -13.49 5.34 5.80
CA LEU A 372 -14.09 5.83 7.04
C LEU A 372 -13.53 5.10 8.26
N THR A 373 -13.43 3.76 8.21
CA THR A 373 -12.81 3.00 9.30
C THR A 373 -11.32 3.31 9.43
N LEU A 374 -10.62 3.49 8.31
CA LEU A 374 -9.22 3.90 8.33
C LEU A 374 -9.02 5.22 9.08
N ASN A 375 -9.89 6.22 8.85
CA ASN A 375 -9.85 7.47 9.61
C ASN A 375 -10.04 7.26 11.11
N VAL A 376 -11.03 6.44 11.51
CA VAL A 376 -11.27 6.13 12.92
C VAL A 376 -10.06 5.42 13.55
N LEU A 377 -9.43 4.50 12.81
CA LEU A 377 -8.24 3.80 13.25
C LEU A 377 -7.04 4.75 13.37
N GLU A 378 -6.84 5.66 12.41
CA GLU A 378 -5.80 6.68 12.44
C GLU A 378 -5.95 7.57 13.68
N GLU A 379 -7.15 8.09 13.95
CA GLU A 379 -7.41 8.92 15.13
C GLU A 379 -7.13 8.16 16.43
N TRP A 380 -7.55 6.89 16.50
CA TRP A 380 -7.29 6.04 17.65
C TRP A 380 -5.79 5.78 17.86
N LEU A 381 -5.06 5.46 16.79
CA LEU A 381 -3.61 5.22 16.84
C LEU A 381 -2.81 6.49 17.10
N ALA A 382 -3.30 7.64 16.66
CA ALA A 382 -2.73 8.93 16.97
C ALA A 382 -2.77 9.19 18.48
N ALA A 383 -3.91 8.93 19.12
CA ALA A 383 -4.12 9.12 20.56
C ALA A 383 -3.59 7.97 21.43
N PHE A 384 -3.17 6.85 20.85
CA PHE A 384 -2.71 5.69 21.62
C PHE A 384 -1.38 5.97 22.34
N PRO A 385 -1.33 5.88 23.68
CA PRO A 385 -0.14 6.24 24.46
C PRO A 385 0.90 5.11 24.57
N GLY A 386 0.61 3.93 24.00
CA GLY A 386 1.51 2.78 23.97
C GLY A 386 2.42 2.77 22.75
N CYS A 387 3.20 1.69 22.59
CA CYS A 387 4.03 1.50 21.41
C CYS A 387 3.21 0.86 20.29
N VAL A 388 3.44 1.26 19.05
CA VAL A 388 2.75 0.70 17.88
C VAL A 388 3.78 0.27 16.84
N ILE A 389 3.64 -0.92 16.31
CA ILE A 389 4.31 -1.36 15.09
C ILE A 389 3.25 -1.53 14.00
N ILE A 390 3.47 -0.88 12.86
CA ILE A 390 2.56 -0.92 11.71
C ILE A 390 3.33 -1.50 10.52
N VAL A 391 2.84 -2.59 9.95
CA VAL A 391 3.21 -3.04 8.61
C VAL A 391 2.06 -2.64 7.70
N SER A 392 2.31 -1.74 6.75
CA SER A 392 1.29 -1.33 5.78
C SER A 392 1.94 -0.92 4.48
N HIS A 393 1.23 -1.17 3.38
CA HIS A 393 1.53 -0.60 2.07
C HIS A 393 0.81 0.75 1.83
N ASP A 394 -0.07 1.19 2.73
CA ASP A 394 -0.72 2.49 2.66
C ASP A 394 0.25 3.60 3.12
N ARG A 395 0.71 4.41 2.18
CA ARG A 395 1.69 5.46 2.44
C ARG A 395 1.09 6.60 3.27
N TYR A 396 -0.19 6.93 3.05
CA TYR A 396 -0.84 8.04 3.75
C TYR A 396 -0.99 7.69 5.23
N PHE A 397 -1.42 6.46 5.49
CA PHE A 397 -1.53 5.92 6.84
C PHE A 397 -0.19 5.92 7.57
N MET A 398 0.89 5.54 6.88
CA MET A 398 2.24 5.50 7.45
C MET A 398 2.78 6.91 7.74
N ASP A 399 2.66 7.84 6.80
CA ASP A 399 3.15 9.23 6.97
C ASP A 399 2.47 9.97 8.13
N LYS A 400 1.20 9.66 8.40
CA LYS A 400 0.45 10.33 9.47
C LYS A 400 0.73 9.78 10.88
N LEU A 401 1.11 8.50 10.99
CA LEU A 401 1.17 7.80 12.28
C LEU A 401 2.57 7.45 12.75
N VAL A 402 3.53 7.30 11.85
CA VAL A 402 4.82 6.70 12.16
C VAL A 402 5.87 7.78 12.44
N ASP A 403 6.67 7.57 13.49
CA ASP A 403 7.80 8.45 13.84
C ASP A 403 9.08 8.07 13.09
N HIS A 404 9.29 6.76 12.85
CA HIS A 404 10.44 6.23 12.14
C HIS A 404 10.15 4.86 11.48
N LEU A 405 10.96 4.50 10.49
CA LEU A 405 10.75 3.35 9.60
C LEU A 405 11.85 2.31 9.71
N PHE A 406 11.44 1.04 9.82
CA PHE A 406 12.30 -0.11 9.57
C PHE A 406 12.15 -0.57 8.13
N ILE A 407 13.23 -0.38 7.38
CA ILE A 407 13.32 -0.75 5.97
C ILE A 407 13.96 -2.12 5.86
N PHE A 408 13.20 -3.08 5.33
CA PHE A 408 13.68 -4.42 5.03
C PHE A 408 14.24 -4.43 3.60
N GLU A 409 15.56 -4.37 3.49
CA GLU A 409 16.28 -4.40 2.20
C GLU A 409 16.44 -5.84 1.67
N GLY A 410 16.17 -6.85 2.51
CA GLY A 410 16.37 -8.26 2.22
C GLY A 410 17.72 -8.78 2.70
N GLN A 411 17.90 -10.11 2.57
CA GLN A 411 19.09 -10.83 3.07
C GLN A 411 19.42 -10.57 4.55
N GLY A 412 18.40 -10.31 5.38
CA GLY A 412 18.55 -10.06 6.80
C GLY A 412 18.91 -8.62 7.19
N ARG A 413 19.04 -7.69 6.23
CA ARG A 413 19.33 -6.28 6.53
C ARG A 413 18.07 -5.50 6.84
N ILE A 414 18.04 -4.92 8.04
CA ILE A 414 17.01 -3.98 8.48
C ILE A 414 17.70 -2.65 8.75
N ARG A 415 17.30 -1.60 8.03
CA ARG A 415 17.79 -0.24 8.21
C ARG A 415 16.77 0.58 8.98
N ASP A 416 17.23 1.29 9.99
CA ASP A 416 16.43 2.26 10.73
C ASP A 416 16.52 3.64 10.07
N PHE A 417 15.37 4.26 9.83
CA PHE A 417 15.25 5.57 9.20
C PHE A 417 14.33 6.47 10.01
N ASN A 418 14.89 7.55 10.56
CA ASN A 418 14.12 8.56 11.26
C ASN A 418 13.55 9.55 10.25
N GLY A 419 12.24 9.52 10.06
CA GLY A 419 11.54 10.38 9.11
C GLY A 419 10.29 9.72 8.55
N THR A 420 9.58 10.48 7.73
CA THR A 420 8.36 10.00 7.07
C THR A 420 8.67 9.09 5.89
N TYR A 421 7.69 8.33 5.43
CA TYR A 421 7.83 7.47 4.25
C TYR A 421 8.10 8.30 2.99
N THR A 422 7.41 9.43 2.84
CA THR A 422 7.63 10.34 1.72
C THR A 422 9.07 10.87 1.67
N GLU A 423 9.65 11.24 2.82
CA GLU A 423 11.06 11.67 2.91
C GLU A 423 12.02 10.56 2.48
N TYR A 424 11.82 9.34 2.97
CA TYR A 424 12.63 8.19 2.60
C TYR A 424 12.61 7.94 1.08
N ARG A 425 11.44 7.98 0.45
CA ARG A 425 11.33 7.77 -1.02
C ARG A 425 11.98 8.88 -1.82
N ASN A 426 11.84 10.13 -1.40
CA ASN A 426 12.50 11.25 -2.07
C ASN A 426 14.03 11.12 -2.01
N GLN A 427 14.59 10.73 -0.88
CA GLN A 427 16.03 10.46 -0.75
C GLN A 427 16.47 9.30 -1.65
N GLN A 428 15.68 8.22 -1.72
CA GLN A 428 15.99 7.09 -2.58
C GLN A 428 15.99 7.47 -4.06
N ARG A 429 14.97 8.23 -4.51
CA ARG A 429 14.89 8.74 -5.89
C ARG A 429 16.07 9.65 -6.22
N ALA A 430 16.38 10.61 -5.35
CA ALA A 430 17.53 11.52 -5.53
C ALA A 430 18.87 10.76 -5.57
N ALA A 431 19.04 9.72 -4.76
CA ALA A 431 20.22 8.87 -4.77
C ALA A 431 20.34 8.06 -6.08
N LEU A 432 19.24 7.49 -6.57
CA LEU A 432 19.18 6.78 -7.86
C LEU A 432 19.47 7.71 -9.04
N GLU A 433 18.94 8.93 -9.02
CA GLU A 433 19.20 9.94 -10.04
C GLU A 433 20.65 10.40 -10.02
N SER A 434 21.22 10.61 -8.83
CA SER A 434 22.64 10.96 -8.67
C SER A 434 23.54 9.83 -9.16
N GLN A 435 23.22 8.57 -8.87
CA GLN A 435 23.95 7.41 -9.40
C GLN A 435 23.84 7.31 -10.93
N ARG A 436 22.64 7.53 -11.49
CA ARG A 436 22.44 7.55 -12.96
C ARG A 436 23.17 8.71 -13.62
N ALA A 437 23.25 9.86 -12.97
CA ALA A 437 23.99 11.02 -13.45
C ALA A 437 25.50 10.76 -13.40
N GLN A 438 26.01 10.14 -12.33
CA GLN A 438 27.41 9.73 -12.22
C GLN A 438 27.78 8.66 -13.27
N SER A 439 26.94 7.63 -13.44
CA SER A 439 27.17 6.58 -14.45
C SER A 439 27.03 7.09 -15.90
N ARG A 440 26.30 8.19 -16.13
CA ARG A 440 26.27 8.90 -17.44
C ARG A 440 27.45 9.86 -17.62
N ALA A 441 28.02 10.39 -16.54
CA ALA A 441 29.20 11.27 -16.59
C ALA A 441 30.52 10.48 -16.81
N GLU A 442 30.61 9.25 -16.30
CA GLU A 442 31.78 8.36 -16.47
C GLU A 442 32.12 8.02 -17.94
N PRO A 443 31.17 7.69 -18.84
CA PRO A 443 31.49 7.48 -20.25
C PRO A 443 31.97 8.77 -20.94
N ALA A 444 31.50 9.95 -20.54
CA ALA A 444 31.93 11.23 -21.11
C ALA A 444 33.34 11.65 -20.63
N ALA A 445 33.70 11.38 -19.38
CA ALA A 445 35.03 11.64 -18.84
C ALA A 445 36.09 10.66 -19.41
N SER A 446 35.72 9.39 -19.66
CA SER A 446 36.61 8.40 -20.27
C SER A 446 36.86 8.65 -21.78
N ALA A 447 35.88 9.22 -22.49
CA ALA A 447 36.03 9.64 -23.89
C ALA A 447 36.99 10.84 -24.03
N LYS A 448 36.84 11.87 -23.18
CA LYS A 448 37.77 13.03 -23.17
C LYS A 448 39.20 12.64 -22.78
N ASN A 449 39.39 11.67 -21.87
CA ASN A 449 40.72 11.17 -21.53
C ASN A 449 41.34 10.30 -22.64
N ARG A 450 40.53 9.59 -23.44
CA ARG A 450 41.01 8.84 -24.62
C ARG A 450 41.42 9.75 -25.77
N GLU A 451 40.75 10.88 -25.97
CA GLU A 451 41.16 11.90 -26.94
C GLU A 451 42.43 12.65 -26.48
N ALA A 452 42.50 13.06 -25.21
CA ALA A 452 43.70 13.69 -24.66
C ALA A 452 44.94 12.76 -24.61
N GLN A 453 44.74 11.44 -24.46
CA GLN A 453 45.84 10.45 -24.58
C GLN A 453 46.23 10.15 -26.04
N LYS A 454 45.32 10.31 -27.01
CA LYS A 454 45.66 10.21 -28.44
C LYS A 454 46.47 11.42 -28.91
N GLU A 455 46.13 12.62 -28.46
CA GLU A 455 46.91 13.82 -28.78
C GLU A 455 48.29 13.84 -28.11
N LYS A 456 48.41 13.37 -26.86
CA LYS A 456 49.73 13.24 -26.21
C LYS A 456 50.64 12.17 -26.83
N ARG A 457 50.08 11.13 -27.47
CA ARG A 457 50.86 10.12 -28.22
C ARG A 457 51.30 10.59 -29.61
N ALA A 458 50.69 11.63 -30.17
CA ALA A 458 51.04 12.17 -31.48
C ALA A 458 52.29 13.08 -31.48
N HIS A 459 52.82 13.45 -30.30
CA HIS A 459 53.99 14.34 -30.19
C HIS A 459 55.13 13.82 -29.29
N GLY A 460 55.24 12.49 -29.14
CA GLY A 460 56.45 11.86 -28.60
C GLY A 460 57.41 11.51 -29.74
N GLY A 461 58.43 12.35 -29.98
CA GLY A 461 59.49 12.03 -30.94
C GLY A 461 60.24 10.75 -30.55
N LEU A 462 60.61 9.94 -31.56
CA LEU A 462 61.37 8.69 -31.41
C LEU A 462 62.62 8.86 -30.53
N THR A 463 62.81 7.95 -29.59
CA THR A 463 63.98 7.94 -28.70
C THR A 463 65.27 7.61 -29.48
N TYR A 464 66.43 7.99 -28.93
CA TYR A 464 67.74 7.81 -29.59
C TYR A 464 68.05 6.34 -29.93
N GLU A 465 67.60 5.40 -29.09
CA GLU A 465 67.75 3.96 -29.33
C GLU A 465 66.86 3.46 -30.47
N GLU A 466 65.63 3.97 -30.59
CA GLU A 466 64.70 3.65 -31.69
C GLU A 466 65.23 4.20 -33.03
N ARG A 467 65.81 5.41 -33.04
CA ARG A 467 66.51 5.95 -34.24
C ARG A 467 67.72 5.11 -34.65
N LYS A 468 68.46 4.55 -33.70
CA LYS A 468 69.62 3.69 -33.96
C LYS A 468 69.19 2.31 -34.47
N ALA A 469 68.07 1.78 -33.97
CA ALA A 469 67.47 0.54 -34.44
C ALA A 469 66.90 0.67 -35.87
N MET A 470 66.22 1.79 -36.17
CA MET A 470 65.67 2.06 -37.50
C MET A 470 66.77 2.20 -38.56
N ASN A 471 67.85 2.93 -38.25
CA ASN A 471 69.02 3.03 -39.15
C ASN A 471 69.73 1.68 -39.39
N ARG A 472 69.70 0.77 -38.41
CA ARG A 472 70.23 -0.60 -38.58
C ARG A 472 69.32 -1.44 -39.46
N LEU A 473 68.00 -1.33 -39.30
CA LEU A 473 67.01 -2.02 -40.11
C LEU A 473 67.03 -1.53 -41.57
N GLU A 474 67.13 -0.22 -41.81
CA GLU A 474 67.25 0.33 -43.16
C GLU A 474 68.52 -0.15 -43.86
N LYS A 475 69.66 -0.18 -43.16
CA LYS A 475 70.90 -0.76 -43.71
C LYS A 475 70.77 -2.26 -43.99
N ALA A 476 70.04 -3.00 -43.16
CA ALA A 476 69.79 -4.43 -43.38
C ALA A 476 68.87 -4.68 -44.58
N ILE A 477 67.83 -3.86 -44.75
CA ILE A 477 66.89 -3.95 -45.89
C ILE A 477 67.63 -3.62 -47.20
N LYS A 478 68.41 -2.54 -47.25
CA LYS A 478 69.22 -2.19 -48.43
C LYS A 478 70.20 -3.30 -48.84
N LYS A 479 70.76 -4.01 -47.86
CA LYS A 479 71.70 -5.12 -48.07
C LYS A 479 70.99 -6.40 -48.55
N LEU A 480 69.73 -6.59 -48.18
CA LEU A 480 68.89 -7.69 -48.66
C LEU A 480 68.34 -7.41 -50.06
N GLU A 481 68.02 -6.15 -50.38
CA GLU A 481 67.59 -5.74 -51.73
C GLU A 481 68.73 -5.86 -52.75
N GLN A 482 69.96 -5.48 -52.38
CA GLN A 482 71.16 -5.69 -53.21
C GLN A 482 71.55 -7.17 -53.40
N ARG A 483 70.99 -8.09 -52.62
CA ARG A 483 71.15 -9.54 -52.80
C ARG A 483 70.05 -10.16 -53.66
N LYS A 484 68.99 -9.41 -53.94
CA LYS A 484 67.80 -9.84 -54.67
C LYS A 484 67.79 -9.30 -56.11
N ALA A 485 68.56 -8.23 -56.39
CA ALA A 485 69.00 -7.81 -57.72
C ALA A 485 70.34 -8.45 -58.04
#